data_AF-A0A8H7CXF4-F1
#
_entry.id   AF-A0A8H7CXF4-F1
#
_cell.length_a   1.000
_cell.length_b   1.000
_cell.length_c   1.000
_cell.angle_alpha   90.00
_cell.angle_beta   90.00
_cell.angle_gamma   90.00
#
_symmetry.space_group_name_H-M   'P 1'
#
loop_
_entity.id
_entity.type
_entity.pdbx_description
1 polymer ?
#
loop_
_entity_poly.entity_id
_entity_poly.type
_entity_poly.pdbx_seq_one_letter_code
_entity_poly.pdbx_strand_id
1 'polypeptide(L)'
;MTPTYNIADLPWNIEGPGAAPTKERHCLCETVSNTSSVSFARPSTRFRGKEILLLGLVICLSIILLSVGLFMEIFVTNEYVHQGLEIITTAQLGSTLAIIYTLAILLPLTVPLVVGLDSYRLAWAWLEASVDNGHNRPTPFQLGVIMNILHGANFAALWGGFNPPILRRAMLILSLGLGLVYSFVILVIALSISSRATYFSQSRDYSGTWPQLSRQINYSMCSTTSDASAGINICGVETLGDNPFAASLPEALRTLTNNSATNAVAFGDDGTAFIVPAFIPEDVAYYGTSFEYRALSCPSSASFNAALNTTTSSFPFGILDSAGNEDDTPYLVDSNPFRFGAVAMSEAYSSPPDTFVGNTGFFTHGTAGAFNVLTCSVTVRSVGYTYFNGTFTIDPSSTITASNVAIVRGVAAMTTTAHLDMRIPAAIAGASDYASAFARELSRELIAFTASVYTPAEPLELQAVVPVLGSRLPFALLVLILIWIVAYCGLVLFLTISAVLASSASPYTLLARNRLAEPLTAVHAAYGRAEPHRTWEQSNERLFSVETGLDRLSVGPTTSNAGGLAFGISRAV
;
A
#
# COMPACT_ATOMS: atom_id res chain seq x y z
N MET A 1 40.92 -38.08 -58.12
CA MET A 1 42.00 -37.89 -59.11
C MET A 1 41.88 -36.49 -59.68
N THR A 2 42.87 -35.67 -59.34
CA THR A 2 43.12 -34.31 -59.82
C THR A 2 43.36 -34.26 -61.33
N PRO A 3 43.17 -33.09 -61.94
CA PRO A 3 44.15 -32.63 -62.91
C PRO A 3 44.73 -31.28 -62.49
N THR A 4 46.03 -31.30 -62.29
CA THR A 4 46.93 -30.15 -62.16
C THR A 4 47.19 -29.54 -63.54
N TYR A 5 47.07 -28.22 -63.66
CA TYR A 5 47.67 -27.46 -64.76
C TYR A 5 48.88 -26.68 -64.25
N ASN A 6 49.97 -26.81 -65.01
CA ASN A 6 51.32 -26.40 -64.66
C ASN A 6 51.63 -25.02 -65.29
N ILE A 7 52.20 -24.14 -64.47
CA ILE A 7 52.61 -22.78 -64.81
C ILE A 7 54.06 -22.86 -65.28
N ALA A 8 54.25 -23.02 -66.58
CA ALA A 8 55.57 -22.92 -67.21
C ALA A 8 55.38 -22.61 -68.70
N ASP A 9 54.83 -21.43 -68.99
CA ASP A 9 54.96 -20.78 -70.29
C ASP A 9 54.51 -19.32 -70.11
N LEU A 10 55.47 -18.41 -69.97
CA LEU A 10 55.58 -17.16 -70.73
C LEU A 10 56.67 -16.25 -70.15
N PRO A 11 57.33 -15.45 -71.01
CA PRO A 11 58.77 -15.25 -70.96
C PRO A 11 59.22 -14.05 -70.14
N TRP A 12 60.43 -14.22 -69.59
CA TRP A 12 61.26 -13.16 -69.03
C TRP A 12 61.77 -12.25 -70.14
N ASN A 13 61.51 -10.94 -70.02
CA ASN A 13 62.34 -9.91 -70.66
C ASN A 13 62.87 -8.98 -69.57
N ILE A 14 64.20 -9.00 -69.42
CA ILE A 14 64.99 -8.08 -68.62
C ILE A 14 65.65 -7.11 -69.60
N GLU A 15 65.50 -5.80 -69.37
CA GLU A 15 66.41 -4.67 -69.67
C GLU A 15 65.56 -3.38 -69.56
N GLY A 16 65.88 -2.32 -68.83
CA GLY A 16 67.07 -1.92 -68.08
C GLY A 16 66.73 -0.76 -67.11
N PRO A 17 67.75 -0.12 -66.51
CA PRO A 17 67.60 0.73 -65.32
C PRO A 17 67.46 2.23 -65.67
N GLY A 18 66.67 2.95 -64.87
CA GLY A 18 66.75 4.42 -64.80
C GLY A 18 65.44 5.16 -65.03
N ALA A 19 64.58 5.19 -64.01
CA ALA A 19 63.63 6.29 -63.83
C ALA A 19 63.29 6.40 -62.33
N ALA A 20 63.57 7.57 -61.75
CA ALA A 20 63.14 7.91 -60.41
C ALA A 20 61.61 7.80 -60.31
N PRO A 21 61.04 7.31 -59.19
CA PRO A 21 59.60 7.32 -59.02
C PRO A 21 59.12 8.76 -58.86
N THR A 22 58.56 9.33 -59.93
CA THR A 22 57.66 10.48 -59.84
C THR A 22 56.51 10.09 -58.93
N LYS A 23 56.52 10.67 -57.73
CA LYS A 23 55.46 10.58 -56.73
C LYS A 23 54.24 11.30 -57.30
N GLU A 24 53.42 10.60 -58.09
CA GLU A 24 52.10 11.06 -58.51
C GLU A 24 51.22 11.25 -57.27
N ARG A 25 51.17 12.49 -56.77
CA ARG A 25 50.11 12.96 -55.88
C ARG A 25 48.85 13.15 -56.72
N HIS A 26 48.14 12.07 -56.98
CA HIS A 26 46.75 12.16 -57.42
C HIS A 26 45.84 12.46 -56.22
N CYS A 27 45.75 13.74 -55.87
CA CYS A 27 44.62 14.25 -55.10
C CYS A 27 43.38 14.26 -56.02
N LEU A 28 42.65 13.15 -56.04
CA LEU A 28 41.31 13.07 -56.63
C LEU A 28 40.34 13.73 -55.65
N CYS A 29 40.17 15.05 -55.79
CA CYS A 29 38.96 15.70 -55.32
C CYS A 29 37.88 15.43 -56.36
N GLU A 30 36.89 14.63 -55.98
CA GLU A 30 35.67 14.44 -56.74
C GLU A 30 34.93 15.77 -56.78
N THR A 31 34.99 16.46 -57.91
CA THR A 31 34.14 17.60 -58.22
C THR A 31 32.74 17.06 -58.41
N VAL A 32 31.91 17.15 -57.37
CA VAL A 32 30.46 17.17 -57.53
C VAL A 32 30.16 18.33 -58.48
N SER A 33 29.67 17.98 -59.67
CA SER A 33 29.38 18.90 -60.74
C SER A 33 28.38 19.96 -60.28
N ASN A 34 28.82 21.21 -60.44
CA ASN A 34 28.01 22.42 -60.36
C ASN A 34 26.72 22.26 -61.18
N THR A 35 25.58 22.16 -60.50
CA THR A 35 24.36 22.81 -60.95
C THR A 35 23.74 23.55 -59.77
N SER A 36 23.48 24.84 -60.00
CA SER A 36 22.96 25.87 -59.09
C SER A 36 23.95 26.51 -58.10
N SER A 37 24.41 27.70 -58.46
CA SER A 37 24.95 28.73 -57.57
C SER A 37 23.85 29.22 -56.61
N VAL A 38 23.45 28.38 -55.66
CA VAL A 38 22.73 28.84 -54.49
C VAL A 38 23.77 29.54 -53.62
N SER A 39 23.58 30.83 -53.37
CA SER A 39 24.33 31.54 -52.34
C SER A 39 24.24 30.70 -51.06
N PHE A 40 25.35 30.06 -50.66
CA PHE A 40 25.45 29.40 -49.37
C PHE A 40 25.29 30.51 -48.33
N ALA A 41 24.04 30.75 -47.91
CA ALA A 41 23.75 31.51 -46.72
C ALA A 41 24.63 30.90 -45.65
N ARG A 42 25.57 31.70 -45.10
CA ARG A 42 26.39 31.27 -43.96
C ARG A 42 25.42 30.60 -42.99
N PRO A 43 25.47 29.27 -42.81
CA PRO A 43 24.56 28.62 -41.89
C PRO A 43 24.78 29.34 -40.59
N SER A 44 23.74 29.96 -40.04
CA SER A 44 23.91 30.75 -38.84
C SER A 44 24.39 29.76 -37.78
N THR A 45 25.68 29.77 -37.47
CA THR A 45 26.32 28.96 -36.42
C THR A 45 25.88 29.44 -35.03
N ARG A 46 24.76 30.16 -34.96
CA ARG A 46 24.11 30.58 -33.71
C ARG A 46 23.76 29.32 -32.95
N PHE A 47 24.61 29.06 -31.98
CA PHE A 47 24.59 28.03 -30.96
C PHE A 47 23.21 27.37 -30.76
N ARG A 48 23.05 26.16 -31.33
CA ARG A 48 21.93 25.25 -31.03
C ARG A 48 22.02 24.58 -29.65
N GLY A 49 23.01 24.95 -28.82
CA GLY A 49 23.14 24.42 -27.46
C GLY A 49 21.87 24.62 -26.61
N LYS A 50 21.11 25.70 -26.86
CA LYS A 50 19.81 25.93 -26.20
C LYS A 50 18.75 24.87 -26.56
N GLU A 51 18.71 24.43 -27.82
CA GLU A 51 17.77 23.40 -28.28
C GLU A 51 18.12 22.03 -27.65
N ILE A 52 19.42 21.69 -27.59
CA ILE A 52 19.91 20.46 -26.97
C ILE A 52 19.58 20.45 -25.47
N LEU A 53 19.87 21.56 -24.78
CA LEU A 53 19.56 21.71 -23.36
C LEU A 53 18.05 21.58 -23.11
N LEU A 54 17.24 22.28 -23.91
CA LEU A 54 15.79 22.24 -23.79
C LEU A 54 15.23 20.83 -24.01
N LEU A 55 15.73 20.09 -25.00
CA LEU A 55 15.33 18.70 -25.23
C LEU A 55 15.62 17.80 -24.01
N GLY A 56 16.84 17.86 -23.48
CA GLY A 56 17.21 17.08 -22.29
C GLY A 56 16.38 17.44 -21.07
N LEU A 57 16.13 18.74 -20.86
CA LEU A 57 15.32 19.25 -19.74
C LEU A 57 13.85 18.79 -19.88
N VAL A 58 13.27 18.83 -21.09
CA VAL A 58 11.92 18.35 -21.36
C VAL A 58 11.79 16.86 -21.07
N ILE A 59 12.76 16.04 -21.48
CA ILE A 59 12.78 14.60 -21.17
C ILE A 59 12.78 14.39 -19.65
N CYS A 60 13.72 15.01 -18.92
CA CYS A 60 13.79 14.87 -17.47
C CYS A 60 12.53 15.37 -16.76
N LEU A 61 12.01 16.54 -17.14
CA LEU A 61 10.79 17.09 -16.54
C LEU A 61 9.58 16.18 -16.78
N SER A 62 9.42 15.61 -17.97
CA SER A 62 8.29 14.71 -18.26
C SER A 62 8.30 13.46 -17.37
N ILE A 63 9.47 12.87 -17.16
CA ILE A 63 9.67 11.70 -16.29
C ILE A 63 9.44 12.07 -14.83
N ILE A 64 10.00 13.20 -14.37
CA ILE A 64 9.85 13.68 -12.99
C ILE A 64 8.39 14.02 -12.69
N LEU A 65 7.68 14.67 -13.62
CA LEU A 65 6.28 15.07 -13.43
C LEU A 65 5.37 13.85 -13.21
N LEU A 66 5.52 12.80 -14.03
CA LEU A 66 4.78 11.55 -13.85
C LEU A 66 5.12 10.87 -12.53
N SER A 67 6.39 10.92 -12.12
CA SER A 67 6.83 10.37 -10.85
C SER A 67 6.21 11.13 -9.68
N VAL A 68 6.27 12.46 -9.67
CA VAL A 68 5.62 13.30 -8.65
C VAL A 68 4.11 13.04 -8.62
N GLY A 69 3.45 12.91 -9.77
CA GLY A 69 2.03 12.54 -9.86
C GLY A 69 1.72 11.22 -9.16
N LEU A 70 2.55 10.19 -9.37
CA LEU A 70 2.44 8.91 -8.67
C LEU A 70 2.59 9.05 -7.15
N PHE A 71 3.58 9.83 -6.69
CA PHE A 71 3.80 10.05 -5.26
C PHE A 71 2.68 10.87 -4.61
N MET A 72 2.18 11.90 -5.30
CA MET A 72 1.03 12.67 -4.83
C MET A 72 -0.22 11.80 -4.71
N GLU A 73 -0.46 10.91 -5.68
CA GLU A 73 -1.59 9.98 -5.66
C GLU A 73 -1.53 9.01 -4.47
N ILE A 74 -0.34 8.49 -4.15
CA ILE A 74 -0.18 7.51 -3.07
C ILE A 74 -0.17 8.16 -1.67
N PHE A 75 0.54 9.29 -1.52
CA PHE A 75 0.89 9.84 -0.21
C PHE A 75 0.14 11.11 0.18
N VAL A 76 -0.48 11.82 -0.77
CA VAL A 76 -1.10 13.13 -0.50
C VAL A 76 -2.60 13.09 -0.70
N THR A 77 -3.08 12.50 -1.80
CA THR A 77 -4.53 12.44 -2.09
C THR A 77 -5.24 11.31 -1.35
N ASN A 78 -4.50 10.29 -0.92
CA ASN A 78 -5.03 9.09 -0.31
C ASN A 78 -4.44 8.87 1.08
N GLU A 79 -5.25 8.31 1.98
CA GLU A 79 -4.76 7.87 3.28
C GLU A 79 -3.83 6.67 3.08
N TYR A 80 -2.74 6.63 3.84
CA TYR A 80 -1.81 5.52 3.81
C TYR A 80 -1.34 5.14 5.21
N VAL A 81 -1.13 3.85 5.39
CA VAL A 81 -0.53 3.25 6.59
C VAL A 81 0.68 2.43 6.16
N HIS A 82 1.80 2.67 6.81
CA HIS A 82 3.02 1.91 6.57
C HIS A 82 3.04 0.67 7.49
N GLN A 83 3.00 -0.53 6.92
CA GLN A 83 3.00 -1.80 7.66
C GLN A 83 4.16 -2.70 7.19
N GLY A 84 5.28 -2.63 7.91
CA GLY A 84 6.47 -3.45 7.61
C GLY A 84 7.15 -3.05 6.29
N LEU A 85 7.12 -3.93 5.29
CA LEU A 85 7.66 -3.68 3.94
C LEU A 85 6.58 -3.29 2.92
N GLU A 86 5.34 -3.16 3.36
CA GLU A 86 4.19 -2.83 2.53
C GLU A 86 3.62 -1.47 2.93
N ILE A 87 3.22 -0.70 1.92
CA ILE A 87 2.34 0.45 2.08
C ILE A 87 0.93 0.00 1.77
N ILE A 88 0.05 0.34 2.68
CA ILE A 88 -1.38 0.13 2.59
C ILE A 88 -1.99 1.49 2.30
N THR A 89 -2.62 1.69 1.13
CA THR A 89 -3.18 2.99 0.73
C THR A 89 -4.61 2.85 0.23
N THR A 90 -5.44 3.88 0.43
CA THR A 90 -6.78 3.96 -0.16
C THR A 90 -6.77 4.19 -1.67
N ALA A 91 -5.59 4.48 -2.26
CA ALA A 91 -5.45 4.65 -3.71
C ALA A 91 -5.83 3.35 -4.45
N GLN A 92 -6.67 3.50 -5.48
CA GLN A 92 -7.10 2.37 -6.31
C GLN A 92 -5.92 1.80 -7.09
N LEU A 93 -5.72 0.48 -6.99
CA LEU A 93 -4.60 -0.21 -7.64
C LEU A 93 -4.51 0.08 -9.14
N GLY A 94 -5.66 0.15 -9.83
CA GLY A 94 -5.74 0.43 -11.26
C GLY A 94 -5.18 1.80 -11.65
N SER A 95 -5.52 2.86 -10.89
CA SER A 95 -5.02 4.22 -11.12
C SER A 95 -3.50 4.28 -10.93
N THR A 96 -3.02 3.74 -9.80
CA THR A 96 -1.60 3.70 -9.46
C THR A 96 -0.78 2.96 -10.51
N LEU A 97 -1.23 1.76 -10.92
CA LEU A 97 -0.54 0.99 -11.95
C LEU A 97 -0.58 1.66 -13.33
N ALA A 98 -1.66 2.34 -13.70
CA ALA A 98 -1.76 3.05 -14.98
C ALA A 98 -0.70 4.16 -15.10
N ILE A 99 -0.47 4.93 -14.04
CA ILE A 99 0.59 5.97 -14.00
C ILE A 99 1.97 5.30 -14.16
N ILE A 100 2.22 4.21 -13.45
CA ILE A 100 3.49 3.47 -13.52
C ILE A 100 3.72 2.87 -14.91
N TYR A 101 2.70 2.28 -15.54
CA TYR A 101 2.81 1.73 -16.90
C TYR A 101 3.05 2.83 -17.93
N THR A 102 2.43 4.00 -17.76
CA THR A 102 2.71 5.17 -18.62
C THR A 102 4.19 5.55 -18.55
N LEU A 103 4.78 5.52 -17.35
CA LEU A 103 6.21 5.74 -17.16
C LEU A 103 7.05 4.64 -17.85
N ALA A 104 6.64 3.38 -17.73
CA ALA A 104 7.30 2.25 -18.38
C ALA A 104 7.25 2.29 -19.92
N ILE A 105 6.25 2.96 -20.51
CA ILE A 105 6.17 3.21 -21.96
C ILE A 105 7.01 4.43 -22.35
N LEU A 106 7.04 5.47 -21.52
CA LEU A 106 7.78 6.70 -21.80
C LEU A 106 9.29 6.48 -21.83
N LEU A 107 9.85 5.72 -20.87
CA LEU A 107 11.31 5.51 -20.79
C LEU A 107 11.94 4.86 -22.05
N PRO A 108 11.36 3.79 -22.64
CA PRO A 108 11.84 3.25 -23.92
C PRO A 108 11.78 4.26 -25.07
N LEU A 109 10.73 5.09 -25.12
CA LEU A 109 10.57 6.12 -26.15
C LEU A 109 11.64 7.22 -26.06
N THR A 110 12.23 7.45 -24.88
CA THR A 110 13.29 8.43 -24.71
C THR A 110 14.68 7.90 -25.06
N VAL A 111 14.89 6.58 -25.14
CA VAL A 111 16.22 5.99 -25.46
C VAL A 111 16.80 6.51 -26.78
N PRO A 112 16.07 6.53 -27.92
CA PRO A 112 16.61 7.05 -29.17
C PRO A 112 17.01 8.54 -29.08
N LEU A 113 16.26 9.33 -28.31
CA LEU A 113 16.58 10.75 -28.08
C LEU A 113 17.87 10.90 -27.28
N VAL A 114 18.04 10.09 -26.24
CA VAL A 114 19.24 10.07 -25.38
C VAL A 114 20.48 9.62 -26.15
N VAL A 115 20.35 8.59 -26.99
CA VAL A 115 21.42 8.17 -27.92
C VAL A 115 21.72 9.28 -28.93
N GLY A 116 20.69 9.99 -29.39
CA GLY A 116 20.83 11.18 -30.22
C GLY A 116 21.64 12.30 -29.55
N LEU A 117 21.54 12.47 -28.23
CA LEU A 117 22.37 13.42 -27.48
C LEU A 117 23.84 12.96 -27.42
N ASP A 118 24.10 11.67 -27.16
CA ASP A 118 25.47 11.15 -27.11
C ASP A 118 26.18 11.24 -28.48
N SER A 119 25.44 11.20 -29.59
CA SER A 119 25.99 11.39 -30.94
C SER A 119 26.78 12.69 -31.12
N TYR A 120 26.43 13.76 -30.39
CA TYR A 120 27.19 15.02 -30.41
C TYR A 120 28.58 14.88 -29.80
N ARG A 121 28.68 14.13 -28.69
CA ARG A 121 29.94 13.87 -28.02
C ARG A 121 30.85 12.99 -28.87
N LEU A 122 30.27 11.96 -29.51
CA LEU A 122 30.99 11.10 -30.45
C LEU A 122 31.49 11.91 -31.66
N ALA A 123 30.64 12.77 -32.23
CA ALA A 123 31.02 13.66 -33.33
C ALA A 123 32.21 14.56 -32.98
N TRP A 124 32.22 15.13 -31.78
CA TRP A 124 33.34 15.94 -31.29
C TRP A 124 34.62 15.12 -31.12
N ALA A 125 34.55 13.96 -30.46
CA ALA A 125 35.72 13.10 -30.25
C ALA A 125 36.32 12.58 -31.57
N TRP A 126 35.48 12.38 -32.58
CA TRP A 126 35.93 12.04 -33.93
C TRP A 126 36.63 13.23 -34.61
N LEU A 127 36.06 14.44 -34.51
CA LEU A 127 36.66 15.66 -35.04
C LEU A 127 38.02 15.95 -34.41
N GLU A 128 38.14 15.84 -33.08
CA GLU A 128 39.38 16.06 -32.34
C GLU A 128 40.46 15.05 -32.76
N ALA A 129 40.11 13.75 -32.79
CA ALA A 129 41.04 12.72 -33.24
C ALA A 129 41.41 12.85 -34.73
N SER A 130 40.57 13.51 -35.53
CA SER A 130 40.90 13.86 -36.90
C SER A 130 42.06 14.84 -37.01
N VAL A 131 42.10 15.83 -36.12
CA VAL A 131 43.13 16.88 -36.11
C VAL A 131 44.42 16.34 -35.52
N ASP A 132 44.35 15.65 -34.39
CA ASP A 132 45.53 15.24 -33.61
C ASP A 132 46.15 13.93 -34.06
N ASN A 133 45.69 13.42 -35.18
CA ASN A 133 45.99 12.10 -35.65
C ASN A 133 45.70 10.95 -34.63
N GLY A 134 44.71 11.15 -33.76
CA GLY A 134 44.44 10.28 -32.61
C GLY A 134 43.85 8.90 -32.93
N HIS A 135 43.76 8.06 -31.88
CA HIS A 135 43.29 6.68 -31.92
C HIS A 135 41.76 6.52 -32.06
N ASN A 136 40.98 7.60 -31.91
CA ASN A 136 39.51 7.54 -32.03
C ASN A 136 39.01 7.60 -33.48
N ARG A 137 39.91 7.61 -34.47
CA ARG A 137 39.54 7.62 -35.89
C ARG A 137 39.11 6.22 -36.33
N PRO A 138 37.88 6.06 -36.84
CA PRO A 138 37.43 4.78 -37.35
C PRO A 138 38.21 4.40 -38.61
N THR A 139 38.58 3.12 -38.71
CA THR A 139 39.04 2.52 -39.97
C THR A 139 37.85 2.29 -40.91
N PRO A 140 38.09 2.09 -42.22
CA PRO A 140 37.07 1.72 -43.21
C PRO A 140 36.19 0.58 -42.73
N PHE A 141 36.83 -0.48 -42.25
CA PHE A 141 36.17 -1.66 -41.73
C PHE A 141 35.31 -1.31 -40.51
N GLN A 142 35.84 -0.52 -39.57
CA GLN A 142 35.09 -0.10 -38.39
C GLN A 142 33.87 0.76 -38.75
N LEU A 143 33.97 1.65 -39.73
CA LEU A 143 32.83 2.42 -40.24
C LEU A 143 31.82 1.51 -40.95
N GLY A 144 32.30 0.51 -41.70
CA GLY A 144 31.48 -0.53 -42.33
C GLY A 144 30.74 -1.39 -41.31
N VAL A 145 31.38 -1.74 -40.19
CA VAL A 145 30.75 -2.45 -39.06
C VAL A 145 29.66 -1.58 -38.43
N ILE A 146 29.93 -0.28 -38.22
CA ILE A 146 28.93 0.67 -37.71
C ILE A 146 27.71 0.73 -38.64
N MET A 147 27.92 0.78 -39.96
CA MET A 147 26.82 0.72 -40.92
C MET A 147 26.04 -0.58 -40.86
N ASN A 148 26.72 -1.71 -40.72
CA ASN A 148 26.07 -3.01 -40.67
C ASN A 148 25.19 -3.13 -39.42
N ILE A 149 25.62 -2.53 -38.30
CA ILE A 149 24.83 -2.40 -37.07
C ILE A 149 23.63 -1.46 -37.28
N LEU A 150 23.79 -0.37 -38.04
CA LEU A 150 22.72 0.59 -38.31
C LEU A 150 21.68 0.06 -39.32
N HIS A 151 22.07 -0.83 -40.24
CA HIS A 151 21.18 -1.45 -41.23
C HIS A 151 20.50 -2.74 -40.74
N GLY A 152 20.92 -3.31 -39.61
CA GLY A 152 20.28 -4.50 -39.06
C GLY A 152 20.80 -4.90 -37.67
N ALA A 153 19.95 -5.58 -36.90
CA ALA A 153 20.28 -6.10 -35.57
C ALA A 153 21.22 -7.33 -35.64
N ASN A 154 22.42 -7.15 -36.19
CA ASN A 154 23.42 -8.21 -36.26
C ASN A 154 24.30 -8.20 -35.00
N PHE A 155 23.96 -9.06 -34.03
CA PHE A 155 24.68 -9.16 -32.76
C PHE A 155 26.16 -9.56 -32.92
N ALA A 156 26.51 -10.30 -33.97
CA ALA A 156 27.91 -10.63 -34.26
C ALA A 156 28.71 -9.40 -34.71
N ALA A 157 28.10 -8.54 -35.53
CA ALA A 157 28.72 -7.26 -35.93
C ALA A 157 28.88 -6.32 -34.72
N LEU A 158 27.93 -6.35 -33.79
CA LEU A 158 27.97 -5.62 -32.53
C LEU A 158 29.21 -5.96 -31.69
N TRP A 159 29.55 -7.26 -31.60
CA TRP A 159 30.72 -7.73 -30.86
C TRP A 159 32.03 -7.42 -31.59
N GLY A 160 32.06 -7.55 -32.93
CA GLY A 160 33.22 -7.18 -33.75
C GLY A 160 33.57 -5.69 -33.70
N GLY A 161 32.60 -4.83 -33.37
CA GLY A 161 32.78 -3.38 -33.20
C GLY A 161 33.45 -2.95 -31.88
N PHE A 162 33.83 -3.86 -30.98
CA PHE A 162 34.35 -3.45 -29.66
C PHE A 162 35.77 -2.85 -29.66
N ASN A 163 36.53 -3.00 -30.75
CA ASN A 163 37.94 -2.60 -30.81
C ASN A 163 38.18 -1.07 -30.80
N PRO A 164 37.46 -0.23 -31.58
CA PRO A 164 37.67 1.20 -31.52
C PRO A 164 37.15 1.83 -30.21
N PRO A 165 37.96 2.67 -29.54
CA PRO A 165 37.58 3.27 -28.25
C PRO A 165 36.33 4.14 -28.33
N ILE A 166 36.06 4.78 -29.48
CA ILE A 166 34.86 5.60 -29.69
C ILE A 166 33.58 4.75 -29.75
N LEU A 167 33.63 3.62 -30.46
CA LEU A 167 32.49 2.70 -30.59
C LEU A 167 32.24 1.96 -29.26
N ARG A 168 33.31 1.54 -28.58
CA ARG A 168 33.21 0.94 -27.25
C ARG A 168 32.49 1.87 -26.27
N ARG A 169 32.77 3.18 -26.29
CA ARG A 169 32.07 4.16 -25.44
C ARG A 169 30.59 4.30 -25.81
N ALA A 170 30.28 4.44 -27.10
CA ALA A 170 28.89 4.52 -27.59
C ALA A 170 28.09 3.27 -27.18
N MET A 171 28.69 2.09 -27.38
CA MET A 171 28.13 0.80 -27.02
C MET A 171 27.89 0.66 -25.51
N LEU A 172 28.83 1.14 -24.68
CA LEU A 172 28.65 1.16 -23.23
C LEU A 172 27.52 2.09 -22.80
N ILE A 173 27.39 3.27 -23.40
CA ILE A 173 26.31 4.23 -23.09
C ILE A 173 24.96 3.69 -23.54
N LEU A 174 24.88 3.12 -24.75
CA LEU A 174 23.67 2.48 -25.25
C LEU A 174 23.26 1.29 -24.39
N SER A 175 24.21 0.40 -24.06
CA SER A 175 23.98 -0.75 -23.18
C SER A 175 23.54 -0.33 -21.79
N LEU A 176 24.17 0.71 -21.21
CA LEU A 176 23.76 1.28 -19.94
C LEU A 176 22.35 1.88 -20.01
N GLY A 177 22.04 2.66 -21.05
CA GLY A 177 20.72 3.25 -21.25
C GLY A 177 19.62 2.20 -21.40
N LEU A 178 19.82 1.21 -22.27
CA LEU A 178 18.90 0.09 -22.44
C LEU A 178 18.79 -0.74 -21.16
N GLY A 179 19.91 -1.01 -20.49
CA GLY A 179 19.96 -1.74 -19.23
C GLY A 179 19.12 -1.06 -18.14
N LEU A 180 19.24 0.27 -18.00
CA LEU A 180 18.43 1.05 -17.05
C LEU A 180 16.93 1.02 -17.41
N VAL A 181 16.58 1.10 -18.69
CA VAL A 181 15.17 1.06 -19.11
C VAL A 181 14.57 -0.34 -18.92
N TYR A 182 15.26 -1.40 -19.33
CA TYR A 182 14.74 -2.75 -19.19
C TYR A 182 14.69 -3.21 -17.73
N SER A 183 15.68 -2.85 -16.90
CA SER A 183 15.61 -3.12 -15.46
C SER A 183 14.43 -2.37 -14.81
N PHE A 184 14.15 -1.14 -15.24
CA PHE A 184 12.98 -0.39 -14.80
C PHE A 184 11.67 -1.10 -15.17
N VAL A 185 11.54 -1.58 -16.42
CA VAL A 185 10.36 -2.34 -16.85
C VAL A 185 10.20 -3.62 -16.02
N ILE A 186 11.28 -4.33 -15.72
CA ILE A 186 11.26 -5.51 -14.85
C ILE A 186 10.78 -5.15 -13.44
N LEU A 187 11.23 -4.04 -12.88
CA LEU A 187 10.77 -3.56 -11.56
C LEU A 187 9.29 -3.18 -11.57
N VAL A 188 8.80 -2.56 -12.64
CA VAL A 188 7.37 -2.26 -12.81
C VAL A 188 6.54 -3.54 -12.88
N ILE A 189 7.00 -4.54 -13.62
CA ILE A 189 6.34 -5.85 -13.69
C ILE A 189 6.35 -6.50 -12.29
N ALA A 190 7.48 -6.51 -11.60
CA ALA A 190 7.59 -7.04 -10.24
C ALA A 190 6.66 -6.33 -9.26
N LEU A 191 6.56 -5.00 -9.35
CA LEU A 191 5.62 -4.21 -8.55
C LEU A 191 4.17 -4.61 -8.87
N SER A 192 3.81 -4.72 -10.15
CA SER A 192 2.44 -5.09 -10.55
C SER A 192 2.03 -6.49 -10.08
N ILE A 193 2.94 -7.47 -10.12
CA ILE A 193 2.68 -8.84 -9.66
C ILE A 193 2.60 -8.90 -8.13
N SER A 194 3.40 -8.10 -7.44
CA SER A 194 3.46 -8.10 -5.98
C SER A 194 2.33 -7.28 -5.33
N SER A 195 1.73 -6.37 -6.08
CA SER A 195 0.66 -5.49 -5.58
C SER A 195 -0.68 -6.21 -5.55
N ARG A 196 -1.49 -5.92 -4.52
CA ARG A 196 -2.81 -6.55 -4.34
C ARG A 196 -3.86 -5.50 -4.03
N ALA A 197 -5.07 -5.66 -4.56
CA ALA A 197 -6.23 -4.89 -4.13
C ALA A 197 -6.73 -5.44 -2.80
N THR A 198 -7.06 -4.56 -1.85
CA THR A 198 -7.58 -4.95 -0.53
C THR A 198 -8.65 -3.98 -0.07
N TYR A 199 -9.60 -4.48 0.71
CA TYR A 199 -10.66 -3.67 1.29
C TYR A 199 -10.21 -3.06 2.61
N PHE A 200 -10.56 -1.80 2.82
CA PHE A 200 -10.37 -1.07 4.06
C PHE A 200 -11.70 -0.56 4.57
N SER A 201 -11.93 -0.71 5.87
CA SER A 201 -12.99 0.02 6.55
C SER A 201 -12.56 1.47 6.68
N GLN A 202 -13.15 2.36 5.89
CA GLN A 202 -13.01 3.80 6.10
C GLN A 202 -14.20 4.30 6.91
N SER A 203 -13.92 4.93 8.05
CA SER A 203 -14.92 5.69 8.79
C SER A 203 -15.20 6.99 8.06
N ARG A 204 -16.47 7.27 7.77
CA ARG A 204 -16.95 8.54 7.23
C ARG A 204 -18.08 9.07 8.09
N ASP A 205 -18.29 10.37 8.05
CA ASP A 205 -19.47 10.97 8.67
C ASP A 205 -20.73 10.35 8.09
N TYR A 206 -21.65 9.95 8.96
CA TYR A 206 -22.90 9.33 8.55
C TYR A 206 -23.81 10.35 7.86
N SER A 207 -24.20 10.10 6.60
CA SER A 207 -24.92 11.05 5.75
C SER A 207 -26.45 10.87 5.72
N GLY A 208 -27.01 10.05 6.62
CA GLY A 208 -28.45 9.74 6.70
C GLY A 208 -29.15 10.30 7.93
N THR A 209 -30.42 9.91 8.11
CA THR A 209 -31.17 10.15 9.37
C THR A 209 -30.55 9.31 10.48
N TRP A 210 -30.22 9.93 11.61
CA TRP A 210 -29.50 9.26 12.69
C TRP A 210 -30.34 8.09 13.24
N PRO A 211 -29.87 6.84 13.11
CA PRO A 211 -30.52 5.71 13.74
C PRO A 211 -30.41 5.83 15.26
N GLN A 212 -31.46 5.42 15.97
CA GLN A 212 -31.49 5.42 17.43
C GLN A 212 -30.71 4.20 17.96
N LEU A 213 -29.38 4.29 17.90
CA LEU A 213 -28.45 3.22 18.27
C LEU A 213 -27.99 3.28 19.75
N SER A 214 -28.32 4.35 20.47
CA SER A 214 -28.08 4.45 21.91
C SER A 214 -29.31 4.01 22.70
N ARG A 215 -29.13 3.65 23.97
CA ARG A 215 -30.22 3.23 24.86
C ARG A 215 -30.14 4.00 26.16
N GLN A 216 -31.11 4.89 26.39
CA GLN A 216 -31.13 5.74 27.56
C GLN A 216 -32.37 5.46 28.40
N ILE A 217 -32.24 5.58 29.72
CA ILE A 217 -33.38 5.51 30.62
C ILE A 217 -34.24 6.75 30.41
N ASN A 218 -35.55 6.54 30.28
CA ASN A 218 -36.48 7.64 30.20
C ASN A 218 -36.65 8.33 31.57
N TYR A 219 -35.84 9.35 31.84
CA TYR A 219 -35.88 10.08 33.11
C TYR A 219 -37.25 10.66 33.46
N SER A 220 -38.11 10.94 32.47
CA SER A 220 -39.47 11.42 32.75
C SER A 220 -40.31 10.34 33.46
N MET A 221 -40.16 9.07 33.07
CA MET A 221 -40.77 7.93 33.76
C MET A 221 -40.22 7.74 35.17
N CYS A 222 -38.96 8.13 35.38
CA CYS A 222 -38.33 8.14 36.69
C CYS A 222 -38.65 9.36 37.55
N SER A 223 -39.40 10.33 37.03
CA SER A 223 -39.88 11.48 37.80
C SER A 223 -41.31 11.30 38.31
N THR A 224 -42.11 10.50 37.60
CA THR A 224 -43.46 10.12 38.00
C THR A 224 -43.42 8.98 39.01
N THR A 225 -43.88 9.22 40.23
CA THR A 225 -44.28 8.14 41.13
C THR A 225 -45.39 7.35 40.44
N SER A 226 -45.09 6.16 39.93
CA SER A 226 -46.13 5.22 39.52
C SER A 226 -47.00 4.91 40.73
N ASP A 227 -48.28 4.61 40.51
CA ASP A 227 -49.27 4.16 41.51
C ASP A 227 -48.90 2.77 42.10
N ALA A 228 -47.62 2.54 42.40
CA ALA A 228 -47.21 1.43 43.23
C ALA A 228 -47.86 1.61 44.59
N SER A 229 -48.45 0.54 45.11
CA SER A 229 -49.20 0.46 46.38
C SER A 229 -48.48 1.00 47.64
N ALA A 230 -47.22 1.42 47.52
CA ALA A 230 -46.39 2.02 48.57
C ALA A 230 -45.92 3.47 48.30
N GLY A 231 -46.28 4.11 47.17
CA GLY A 231 -45.86 5.48 46.84
C GLY A 231 -44.37 5.65 46.51
N ILE A 232 -43.68 4.56 46.14
CA ILE A 232 -42.24 4.53 45.86
C ILE A 232 -42.01 4.57 44.36
N ASN A 233 -41.15 5.48 43.92
CA ASN A 233 -40.77 5.62 42.52
C ASN A 233 -39.73 4.56 42.12
N ILE A 234 -40.12 3.70 41.18
CA ILE A 234 -39.32 2.60 40.61
C ILE A 234 -38.98 2.83 39.13
N CYS A 235 -38.73 4.08 38.75
CA CYS A 235 -38.29 4.47 37.41
C CYS A 235 -39.29 4.16 36.26
N GLY A 236 -40.58 4.04 36.55
CA GLY A 236 -41.59 3.66 35.56
C GLY A 236 -41.69 2.16 35.28
N VAL A 237 -41.05 1.32 36.08
CA VAL A 237 -41.37 -0.11 36.11
C VAL A 237 -42.84 -0.25 36.53
N GLU A 238 -43.66 -0.80 35.62
CA GLU A 238 -45.10 -0.94 35.85
C GLU A 238 -45.43 -2.15 36.73
N THR A 239 -46.22 -1.89 37.78
CA THR A 239 -46.73 -2.91 38.72
C THR A 239 -48.16 -3.33 38.37
N LEU A 240 -48.43 -4.63 38.29
CA LEU A 240 -49.78 -5.17 38.02
C LEU A 240 -50.20 -6.13 39.14
N GLY A 241 -50.98 -5.61 40.10
CA GLY A 241 -51.52 -6.40 41.22
C GLY A 241 -50.44 -6.83 42.23
N ASP A 242 -50.56 -8.06 42.75
CA ASP A 242 -49.63 -8.63 43.74
C ASP A 242 -48.25 -8.99 43.14
N ASN A 243 -48.13 -9.00 41.81
CA ASN A 243 -46.85 -9.13 41.13
C ASN A 243 -46.45 -7.75 40.55
N PRO A 244 -45.53 -7.02 41.20
CA PRO A 244 -45.17 -5.68 40.78
C PRO A 244 -44.44 -5.61 39.43
N PHE A 245 -44.30 -6.73 38.71
CA PHE A 245 -43.48 -6.80 37.49
C PHE A 245 -44.19 -7.43 36.30
N ALA A 246 -45.45 -7.86 36.44
CA ALA A 246 -46.13 -8.61 35.39
C ALA A 246 -46.26 -7.82 34.06
N ALA A 247 -46.27 -6.48 34.11
CA ALA A 247 -46.31 -5.64 32.90
C ALA A 247 -44.95 -5.57 32.17
N SER A 248 -43.84 -5.49 32.92
CA SER A 248 -42.49 -5.35 32.36
C SER A 248 -41.82 -6.68 32.03
N LEU A 249 -42.27 -7.78 32.64
CA LEU A 249 -41.71 -9.12 32.48
C LEU A 249 -41.67 -9.64 31.02
N PRO A 250 -42.69 -9.41 30.17
CA PRO A 250 -42.64 -9.89 28.78
C PRO A 250 -41.51 -9.26 27.96
N GLU A 251 -41.27 -7.95 28.13
CA GLU A 251 -40.17 -7.28 27.44
C GLU A 251 -38.81 -7.71 28.00
N ALA A 252 -38.71 -7.83 29.33
CA ALA A 252 -37.51 -8.35 29.99
C ALA A 252 -37.07 -9.71 29.43
N LEU A 253 -37.99 -10.66 29.36
CA LEU A 253 -37.71 -12.00 28.84
C LEU A 253 -37.36 -11.97 27.35
N ARG A 254 -37.99 -11.10 26.56
CA ARG A 254 -37.66 -10.92 25.14
C ARG A 254 -36.24 -10.35 24.98
N THR A 255 -35.88 -9.30 25.70
CA THR A 255 -34.54 -8.71 25.64
C THR A 255 -33.46 -9.71 26.08
N LEU A 256 -33.72 -10.46 27.14
CA LEU A 256 -32.80 -11.46 27.66
C LEU A 256 -32.54 -12.64 26.70
N THR A 257 -33.60 -13.06 26.01
CA THR A 257 -33.54 -14.11 24.97
C THR A 257 -33.17 -13.55 23.59
N ASN A 258 -32.83 -12.26 23.50
CA ASN A 258 -32.50 -11.55 22.27
C ASN A 258 -33.60 -11.60 21.18
N ASN A 259 -34.87 -11.66 21.63
CA ASN A 259 -36.09 -11.68 20.81
C ASN A 259 -36.86 -10.35 20.85
N SER A 260 -36.38 -9.35 21.59
CA SER A 260 -37.00 -8.03 21.59
C SER A 260 -36.71 -7.32 20.27
N ALA A 261 -37.68 -6.55 19.78
CA ALA A 261 -37.52 -5.72 18.59
C ALA A 261 -36.74 -4.43 18.87
N THR A 262 -36.54 -4.08 20.14
CA THR A 262 -35.97 -2.79 20.54
C THR A 262 -34.65 -2.95 21.28
N ASN A 263 -34.56 -3.90 22.21
CA ASN A 263 -33.48 -3.97 23.18
C ASN A 263 -32.81 -5.35 23.17
N ALA A 264 -31.49 -5.38 23.25
CA ALA A 264 -30.70 -6.58 23.46
C ALA A 264 -29.72 -6.35 24.62
N VAL A 265 -29.29 -7.44 25.27
CA VAL A 265 -28.19 -7.39 26.23
C VAL A 265 -26.89 -7.66 25.48
N ALA A 266 -25.93 -6.74 25.61
CA ALA A 266 -24.57 -6.95 25.16
C ALA A 266 -23.61 -7.01 26.35
N PHE A 267 -22.44 -7.60 26.10
CA PHE A 267 -21.32 -7.57 27.02
C PHE A 267 -20.21 -6.69 26.49
N GLY A 268 -19.63 -5.88 27.36
CA GLY A 268 -18.41 -5.14 27.10
C GLY A 268 -17.18 -6.06 27.09
N ASP A 269 -16.05 -5.52 26.66
CA ASP A 269 -14.75 -6.17 26.71
C ASP A 269 -14.30 -6.52 28.14
N ASP A 270 -14.78 -5.79 29.14
CA ASP A 270 -14.56 -6.06 30.56
C ASP A 270 -15.61 -7.00 31.20
N GLY A 271 -16.55 -7.51 30.41
CA GLY A 271 -17.60 -8.44 30.84
C GLY A 271 -18.81 -7.80 31.52
N THR A 272 -18.92 -6.47 31.50
CA THR A 272 -20.10 -5.72 31.97
C THR A 272 -21.31 -5.94 31.07
N ALA A 273 -22.51 -6.01 31.64
CA ALA A 273 -23.74 -6.19 30.89
C ALA A 273 -24.51 -4.85 30.81
N PHE A 274 -24.93 -4.47 29.60
CA PHE A 274 -25.70 -3.24 29.35
C PHE A 274 -26.71 -3.44 28.22
N ILE A 275 -27.73 -2.57 28.15
CA ILE A 275 -28.73 -2.60 27.06
C ILE A 275 -28.18 -1.89 25.82
N VAL A 276 -28.33 -2.55 24.67
CA VAL A 276 -28.01 -2.07 23.33
C VAL A 276 -29.22 -2.22 22.39
N PRO A 277 -29.20 -1.65 21.18
CA PRO A 277 -30.21 -1.94 20.17
C PRO A 277 -30.27 -3.43 19.81
N ALA A 278 -31.48 -3.94 19.61
CA ALA A 278 -31.69 -5.30 19.11
C ALA A 278 -31.10 -5.53 17.71
N PHE A 279 -31.06 -4.49 16.87
CA PHE A 279 -30.48 -4.55 15.53
C PHE A 279 -29.49 -3.40 15.36
N ILE A 280 -28.26 -3.75 14.97
CA ILE A 280 -27.19 -2.81 14.67
C ILE A 280 -26.73 -3.09 13.23
N PRO A 281 -26.75 -2.09 12.34
CA PRO A 281 -26.22 -2.27 10.99
C PRO A 281 -24.74 -2.68 11.01
N GLU A 282 -24.33 -3.52 10.05
CA GLU A 282 -22.93 -3.96 9.95
C GLU A 282 -21.98 -2.85 9.48
N ASP A 283 -22.52 -1.81 8.85
CA ASP A 283 -21.82 -0.70 8.21
C ASP A 283 -21.75 0.57 9.08
N VAL A 284 -21.91 0.43 10.41
CA VAL A 284 -21.80 1.57 11.33
C VAL A 284 -20.85 1.30 12.48
N ALA A 285 -20.15 2.36 12.88
CA ALA A 285 -19.45 2.47 14.13
C ALA A 285 -20.05 3.63 14.91
N TYR A 286 -20.32 3.47 16.20
CA TYR A 286 -20.94 4.53 16.98
C TYR A 286 -20.46 4.54 18.43
N TYR A 287 -20.50 5.73 19.03
CA TYR A 287 -20.33 5.93 20.46
C TYR A 287 -21.71 6.19 21.08
N GLY A 288 -22.15 5.27 21.94
CA GLY A 288 -23.43 5.33 22.62
C GLY A 288 -23.25 5.49 24.13
N THR A 289 -24.35 5.81 24.81
CA THR A 289 -24.46 5.76 26.27
C THR A 289 -25.59 4.81 26.66
N SER A 290 -25.35 4.07 27.72
CA SER A 290 -26.33 3.19 28.36
C SER A 290 -26.08 3.14 29.86
N PHE A 291 -26.86 2.33 30.57
CA PHE A 291 -26.56 1.98 31.95
C PHE A 291 -26.11 0.53 31.99
N GLU A 292 -25.04 0.29 32.72
CA GLU A 292 -24.55 -1.04 33.04
C GLU A 292 -25.03 -1.46 34.43
N TYR A 293 -25.18 -2.77 34.57
CA TYR A 293 -25.23 -3.43 35.86
C TYR A 293 -23.99 -4.29 35.97
N ARG A 294 -23.23 -4.06 37.03
CA ARG A 294 -22.02 -4.83 37.30
C ARG A 294 -22.12 -5.42 38.69
N ALA A 295 -22.40 -6.72 38.74
CA ALA A 295 -22.13 -7.53 39.92
C ALA A 295 -20.61 -7.73 40.02
N LEU A 296 -19.98 -6.93 40.86
CA LEU A 296 -18.57 -7.06 41.19
C LEU A 296 -18.42 -8.07 42.31
N SER A 297 -17.42 -8.94 42.18
CA SER A 297 -16.89 -9.82 43.24
C SER A 297 -18.00 -10.47 44.08
N CYS A 298 -18.28 -11.74 43.82
CA CYS A 298 -19.16 -12.54 44.67
C CYS A 298 -18.34 -13.40 45.67
N PRO A 299 -17.51 -12.85 46.58
CA PRO A 299 -16.77 -13.66 47.53
C PRO A 299 -17.75 -14.29 48.54
N SER A 300 -17.36 -15.44 49.07
CA SER A 300 -18.13 -16.20 50.07
C SER A 300 -18.05 -15.64 51.50
N SER A 301 -17.64 -14.38 51.70
CA SER A 301 -17.08 -13.91 52.98
C SER A 301 -17.77 -12.72 53.66
N ALA A 302 -18.97 -12.32 53.24
CA ALA A 302 -19.72 -11.30 53.97
C ALA A 302 -20.81 -11.94 54.86
N SER A 303 -21.21 -11.25 55.93
CA SER A 303 -22.33 -11.66 56.78
C SER A 303 -23.59 -11.79 55.91
N PHE A 304 -23.93 -13.02 55.55
CA PHE A 304 -25.16 -13.39 54.88
C PHE A 304 -25.89 -14.37 55.78
N ASN A 305 -27.04 -13.95 56.27
CA ASN A 305 -27.87 -14.79 57.13
C ASN A 305 -28.68 -15.74 56.26
N ALA A 306 -28.10 -16.89 55.95
CA ALA A 306 -28.75 -17.94 55.16
C ALA A 306 -29.82 -18.73 55.96
N ALA A 307 -30.28 -18.22 57.11
CA ALA A 307 -31.30 -18.90 57.91
C ALA A 307 -32.58 -19.04 57.07
N LEU A 308 -33.01 -20.28 56.84
CA LEU A 308 -34.29 -20.56 56.21
C LEU A 308 -35.39 -19.91 57.05
N ASN A 309 -36.18 -19.05 56.43
CA ASN A 309 -37.44 -18.62 57.02
C ASN A 309 -38.29 -19.88 57.23
N THR A 310 -38.68 -20.17 58.47
CA THR A 310 -39.30 -21.44 58.87
C THR A 310 -40.66 -21.70 58.23
N THR A 311 -41.17 -20.74 57.46
CA THR A 311 -42.45 -20.79 56.75
C THR A 311 -42.34 -21.03 55.24
N THR A 312 -41.17 -20.87 54.62
CA THR A 312 -40.99 -21.01 53.16
C THR A 312 -39.82 -21.94 52.84
N SER A 313 -40.04 -22.93 51.98
CA SER A 313 -39.02 -23.93 51.60
C SER A 313 -37.99 -23.41 50.57
N SER A 314 -37.94 -22.11 50.31
CA SER A 314 -36.99 -21.49 49.37
C SER A 314 -35.74 -21.01 50.10
N PHE A 315 -34.58 -21.21 49.47
CA PHE A 315 -33.35 -20.60 49.96
C PHE A 315 -33.33 -19.10 49.69
N PRO A 316 -32.63 -18.31 50.53
CA PRO A 316 -32.58 -16.86 50.34
C PRO A 316 -31.90 -16.49 49.03
N PHE A 317 -32.57 -15.64 48.24
CA PHE A 317 -32.14 -15.22 46.91
C PHE A 317 -32.66 -13.81 46.60
N GLY A 318 -31.85 -12.81 46.91
CA GLY A 318 -32.30 -11.44 46.78
C GLY A 318 -31.31 -10.41 47.29
N ILE A 319 -31.82 -9.21 47.51
CA ILE A 319 -31.03 -8.09 48.00
C ILE A 319 -30.88 -8.20 49.52
N LEU A 320 -29.73 -7.79 50.03
CA LEU A 320 -29.43 -7.86 51.44
C LEU A 320 -29.59 -6.51 52.13
N ASP A 321 -30.21 -6.54 53.30
CA ASP A 321 -30.23 -5.43 54.24
C ASP A 321 -28.83 -5.18 54.85
N SER A 322 -28.73 -4.14 55.68
CA SER A 322 -27.48 -3.83 56.40
C SER A 322 -27.03 -4.91 57.39
N ALA A 323 -27.96 -5.77 57.86
CA ALA A 323 -27.68 -6.89 58.75
C ALA A 323 -27.29 -8.17 57.99
N GLY A 324 -27.44 -8.19 56.67
CA GLY A 324 -27.16 -9.33 55.81
C GLY A 324 -28.31 -10.32 55.66
N ASN A 325 -29.53 -9.95 56.05
CA ASN A 325 -30.74 -10.73 55.74
C ASN A 325 -31.27 -10.35 54.36
N GLU A 326 -31.97 -11.27 53.71
CA GLU A 326 -32.75 -10.93 52.52
C GLU A 326 -33.83 -9.90 52.86
N ASP A 327 -33.89 -8.82 52.08
CA ASP A 327 -34.88 -7.76 52.24
C ASP A 327 -36.19 -8.19 51.54
N ASP A 328 -37.26 -8.37 52.32
CA ASP A 328 -38.61 -8.66 51.84
C ASP A 328 -39.20 -7.51 50.99
N THR A 329 -38.56 -6.34 51.03
CA THR A 329 -38.97 -5.11 50.36
C THR A 329 -37.86 -4.50 49.49
N PRO A 330 -37.33 -5.21 48.49
CA PRO A 330 -36.13 -4.79 47.78
C PRO A 330 -36.30 -3.50 46.97
N TYR A 331 -37.52 -3.03 46.74
CA TYR A 331 -37.76 -1.68 46.20
C TYR A 331 -37.39 -0.54 47.17
N LEU A 332 -37.00 -0.83 48.42
CA LEU A 332 -36.52 0.16 49.41
C LEU A 332 -35.01 0.39 49.40
N VAL A 333 -34.26 -0.24 48.49
CA VAL A 333 -32.81 -0.01 48.36
C VAL A 333 -32.50 1.49 48.26
N ASP A 334 -31.62 1.95 49.14
CA ASP A 334 -31.26 3.36 49.32
C ASP A 334 -29.82 3.68 48.92
N SER A 335 -29.05 2.66 48.52
CA SER A 335 -27.61 2.75 48.27
C SER A 335 -27.20 2.11 46.94
N ASN A 336 -26.14 2.65 46.35
CA ASN A 336 -25.46 2.14 45.16
C ASN A 336 -23.94 2.26 45.40
N PRO A 337 -23.20 1.15 45.57
CA PRO A 337 -23.61 -0.25 45.43
C PRO A 337 -24.66 -0.73 46.44
N PHE A 338 -25.41 -1.75 46.06
CA PHE A 338 -26.23 -2.58 46.97
C PHE A 338 -25.69 -4.00 47.04
N ARG A 339 -26.04 -4.74 48.10
CA ARG A 339 -25.58 -6.12 48.32
C ARG A 339 -26.64 -7.10 47.82
N PHE A 340 -26.20 -8.13 47.11
CA PHE A 340 -27.05 -9.23 46.64
C PHE A 340 -26.54 -10.54 47.21
N GLY A 341 -27.42 -11.36 47.79
CA GLY A 341 -27.09 -12.66 48.35
C GLY A 341 -27.89 -13.77 47.68
N ALA A 342 -27.23 -14.89 47.45
CA ALA A 342 -27.86 -16.08 46.90
C ALA A 342 -27.26 -17.34 47.50
N VAL A 343 -28.11 -18.30 47.84
CA VAL A 343 -27.69 -19.70 48.01
C VAL A 343 -27.94 -20.42 46.70
N ALA A 344 -26.86 -20.74 46.00
CA ALA A 344 -26.92 -21.56 44.79
C ALA A 344 -26.87 -23.04 45.15
N MET A 345 -27.78 -23.83 44.59
CA MET A 345 -27.75 -25.29 44.66
C MET A 345 -27.35 -25.85 43.30
N SER A 346 -26.46 -26.83 43.29
CA SER A 346 -26.01 -27.50 42.06
C SER A 346 -25.84 -28.99 42.30
N GLU A 347 -26.50 -29.79 41.44
CA GLU A 347 -26.34 -31.25 41.40
C GLU A 347 -25.10 -31.69 40.63
N ALA A 348 -24.50 -30.79 39.84
CA ALA A 348 -23.33 -31.10 39.01
C ALA A 348 -22.05 -31.32 39.85
N TYR A 349 -22.02 -30.83 41.09
CA TYR A 349 -20.90 -30.98 41.99
C TYR A 349 -21.20 -32.08 43.01
N SER A 350 -20.80 -33.32 42.69
CA SER A 350 -20.89 -34.46 43.61
C SER A 350 -19.56 -34.71 44.32
N SER A 351 -19.54 -34.56 45.64
CA SER A 351 -18.42 -34.89 46.53
C SER A 351 -18.99 -35.68 47.72
N PRO A 352 -18.19 -36.42 48.51
CA PRO A 352 -18.68 -37.02 49.75
C PRO A 352 -19.45 -35.99 50.59
N PRO A 353 -20.50 -36.41 51.34
CA PRO A 353 -21.29 -35.49 52.13
C PRO A 353 -20.42 -34.70 53.10
N ASP A 354 -20.79 -33.45 53.33
CA ASP A 354 -20.15 -32.53 54.27
C ASP A 354 -18.70 -32.16 53.89
N THR A 355 -18.42 -32.05 52.59
CA THR A 355 -17.09 -31.65 52.08
C THR A 355 -17.16 -30.48 51.10
N PHE A 356 -16.11 -29.67 51.08
CA PHE A 356 -15.94 -28.66 50.04
C PHE A 356 -15.50 -29.30 48.73
N VAL A 357 -16.10 -28.88 47.62
CA VAL A 357 -15.79 -29.37 46.28
C VAL A 357 -14.60 -28.60 45.72
N GLY A 358 -13.40 -28.99 46.13
CA GLY A 358 -12.16 -28.33 45.72
C GLY A 358 -12.18 -26.82 45.98
N ASN A 359 -11.78 -26.02 44.99
CA ASN A 359 -11.76 -24.55 45.08
C ASN A 359 -13.02 -23.88 44.47
N THR A 360 -14.07 -24.64 44.22
CA THR A 360 -15.27 -24.11 43.52
C THR A 360 -16.17 -23.26 44.42
N GLY A 361 -15.93 -23.25 45.74
CA GLY A 361 -16.78 -22.59 46.74
C GLY A 361 -18.01 -23.40 47.15
N PHE A 362 -18.28 -24.53 46.50
CA PHE A 362 -19.41 -25.40 46.85
C PHE A 362 -19.10 -26.31 48.05
N PHE A 363 -20.11 -26.51 48.89
CA PHE A 363 -20.14 -27.42 50.03
C PHE A 363 -21.28 -28.43 49.84
N THR A 364 -20.97 -29.72 49.83
CA THR A 364 -21.99 -30.77 49.78
C THR A 364 -22.59 -30.98 51.16
N HIS A 365 -23.92 -31.03 51.28
CA HIS A 365 -24.59 -31.39 52.54
C HIS A 365 -25.65 -32.45 52.27
N GLY A 366 -25.50 -33.63 52.88
CA GLY A 366 -26.39 -34.77 52.65
C GLY A 366 -26.43 -35.24 51.19
N THR A 367 -27.61 -35.67 50.72
CA THR A 367 -27.83 -36.16 49.34
C THR A 367 -28.46 -35.11 48.42
N ALA A 368 -28.63 -33.87 48.89
CA ALA A 368 -29.39 -32.82 48.21
C ALA A 368 -28.55 -31.96 47.24
N GLY A 369 -27.37 -32.43 46.85
CA GLY A 369 -26.43 -31.70 46.00
C GLY A 369 -25.45 -30.82 46.80
N ALA A 370 -24.77 -29.92 46.09
CA ALA A 370 -23.84 -28.97 46.69
C ALA A 370 -24.42 -27.56 46.74
N PHE A 371 -24.11 -26.86 47.82
CA PHE A 371 -24.55 -25.50 48.10
C PHE A 371 -23.38 -24.53 48.00
N ASN A 372 -23.60 -23.36 47.43
CA ASN A 372 -22.62 -22.26 47.44
C ASN A 372 -23.33 -20.98 47.88
N VAL A 373 -22.70 -20.24 48.79
CA VAL A 373 -23.22 -18.98 49.30
C VAL A 373 -22.46 -17.86 48.61
N LEU A 374 -23.19 -17.09 47.80
CA LEU A 374 -22.65 -16.00 47.03
C LEU A 374 -23.16 -14.68 47.60
N THR A 375 -22.25 -13.75 47.88
CA THR A 375 -22.60 -12.37 48.20
C THR A 375 -21.92 -11.45 47.21
N CYS A 376 -22.69 -10.83 46.33
CA CYS A 376 -22.22 -9.94 45.28
C CYS A 376 -22.44 -8.47 45.67
N SER A 377 -21.53 -7.59 45.25
CA SER A 377 -21.75 -6.15 45.28
C SER A 377 -22.24 -5.70 43.91
N VAL A 378 -23.50 -5.27 43.82
CA VAL A 378 -24.08 -4.84 42.55
C VAL A 378 -24.02 -3.32 42.47
N THR A 379 -23.38 -2.83 41.40
CA THR A 379 -23.30 -1.40 41.09
C THR A 379 -24.08 -1.08 39.83
N VAL A 380 -24.81 0.04 39.86
CA VAL A 380 -25.47 0.61 38.70
C VAL A 380 -24.69 1.83 38.24
N ARG A 381 -24.26 1.84 36.98
CA ARG A 381 -23.45 2.93 36.43
C ARG A 381 -23.99 3.33 35.06
N SER A 382 -23.86 4.60 34.72
CA SER A 382 -23.95 5.04 33.34
C SER A 382 -22.59 4.80 32.68
N VAL A 383 -22.61 4.25 31.47
CA VAL A 383 -21.41 3.96 30.68
C VAL A 383 -21.57 4.49 29.26
N GLY A 384 -20.50 5.12 28.78
CA GLY A 384 -20.24 5.28 27.36
C GLY A 384 -19.60 4.03 26.79
N TYR A 385 -19.99 3.64 25.59
CA TYR A 385 -19.47 2.47 24.91
C TYR A 385 -19.27 2.75 23.42
N THR A 386 -18.23 2.17 22.82
CA THR A 386 -18.07 2.18 21.36
C THR A 386 -18.46 0.83 20.78
N TYR A 387 -19.18 0.85 19.67
CA TYR A 387 -19.44 -0.33 18.86
C TYR A 387 -18.62 -0.24 17.57
N PHE A 388 -17.80 -1.26 17.32
CA PHE A 388 -17.02 -1.38 16.09
C PHE A 388 -16.88 -2.85 15.71
N ASN A 389 -17.23 -3.20 14.47
CA ASN A 389 -17.02 -4.54 13.90
C ASN A 389 -17.60 -5.69 14.76
N GLY A 390 -18.83 -5.50 15.27
CA GLY A 390 -19.54 -6.53 16.05
C GLY A 390 -19.12 -6.63 17.52
N THR A 391 -18.16 -5.83 17.97
CA THR A 391 -17.70 -5.81 19.36
C THR A 391 -18.04 -4.51 20.04
N PHE A 392 -18.38 -4.60 21.33
CA PHE A 392 -18.56 -3.44 22.19
C PHE A 392 -17.37 -3.28 23.13
N THR A 393 -16.89 -2.05 23.27
CA THR A 393 -15.86 -1.69 24.24
C THR A 393 -16.38 -0.59 25.15
N ILE A 394 -16.18 -0.75 26.45
CA ILE A 394 -16.59 0.25 27.44
C ILE A 394 -15.52 1.34 27.52
N ASP A 395 -15.96 2.60 27.54
CA ASP A 395 -15.08 3.72 27.84
C ASP A 395 -15.01 3.94 29.37
N PRO A 396 -13.91 3.55 30.04
CA PRO A 396 -13.81 3.65 31.49
C PRO A 396 -13.80 5.09 32.00
N SER A 397 -13.49 6.07 31.14
CA SER A 397 -13.50 7.48 31.52
C SER A 397 -14.91 8.07 31.61
N SER A 398 -15.87 7.43 30.97
CA SER A 398 -17.28 7.82 30.92
C SER A 398 -18.15 7.14 31.98
N THR A 399 -17.56 6.26 32.81
CA THR A 399 -18.31 5.49 33.81
C THR A 399 -18.67 6.36 35.02
N ILE A 400 -19.96 6.65 35.19
CA ILE A 400 -20.47 7.45 36.32
C ILE A 400 -21.45 6.60 37.13
N THR A 401 -21.22 6.46 38.43
CA THR A 401 -22.17 5.79 39.33
C THR A 401 -23.52 6.49 39.27
N ALA A 402 -24.59 5.73 39.01
CA ALA A 402 -25.93 6.29 38.95
C ALA A 402 -26.30 6.90 40.32
N SER A 403 -26.46 8.22 40.35
CA SER A 403 -26.85 8.97 41.55
C SER A 403 -28.35 8.90 41.83
N ASN A 404 -29.15 8.53 40.83
CA ASN A 404 -30.60 8.40 40.98
C ASN A 404 -30.96 7.04 41.57
N VAL A 405 -31.29 7.03 42.86
CA VAL A 405 -31.71 5.85 43.62
C VAL A 405 -32.96 5.20 43.03
N ALA A 406 -33.84 5.93 42.31
CA ALA A 406 -35.02 5.35 41.68
C ALA A 406 -34.67 4.32 40.59
N ILE A 407 -33.56 4.51 39.87
CA ILE A 407 -33.05 3.53 38.89
C ILE A 407 -32.66 2.25 39.62
N VAL A 408 -31.90 2.39 40.71
CA VAL A 408 -31.45 1.29 41.55
C VAL A 408 -32.64 0.52 42.12
N ARG A 409 -33.66 1.24 42.60
CA ARG A 409 -34.90 0.66 43.13
C ARG A 409 -35.70 -0.10 42.08
N GLY A 410 -35.81 0.41 40.85
CA GLY A 410 -36.52 -0.28 39.77
C GLY A 410 -35.92 -1.66 39.47
N VAL A 411 -34.60 -1.75 39.52
CA VAL A 411 -33.85 -3.00 39.31
C VAL A 411 -34.00 -3.92 40.51
N ALA A 412 -33.84 -3.34 41.69
CA ALA A 412 -33.92 -4.04 42.95
C ALA A 412 -35.30 -4.69 43.12
N ALA A 413 -36.35 -3.98 42.71
CA ALA A 413 -37.71 -4.50 42.69
C ALA A 413 -37.81 -5.80 41.84
N MET A 414 -37.14 -5.87 40.69
CA MET A 414 -37.16 -7.05 39.80
C MET A 414 -36.52 -8.32 40.41
N THR A 415 -35.77 -8.19 41.51
CA THR A 415 -35.12 -9.35 42.14
C THR A 415 -36.07 -10.23 42.94
N THR A 416 -37.28 -9.77 43.29
CA THR A 416 -38.28 -10.60 43.99
C THR A 416 -38.90 -11.67 43.10
N THR A 417 -38.55 -11.71 41.82
CA THR A 417 -39.12 -12.69 40.91
C THR A 417 -38.50 -14.06 41.19
N ALA A 418 -39.34 -15.06 41.47
CA ALA A 418 -38.97 -16.49 41.56
C ALA A 418 -38.54 -17.07 40.19
N HIS A 419 -37.98 -16.23 39.32
CA HIS A 419 -37.42 -16.58 38.03
C HIS A 419 -35.88 -16.52 38.06
N LEU A 420 -35.30 -15.61 38.85
CA LEU A 420 -33.84 -15.47 38.90
C LEU A 420 -33.18 -16.65 39.62
N ASP A 421 -33.81 -17.14 40.70
CA ASP A 421 -33.39 -18.26 41.52
C ASP A 421 -33.28 -19.58 40.72
N MET A 422 -34.17 -19.81 39.76
CA MET A 422 -34.13 -20.99 38.89
C MET A 422 -33.24 -20.79 37.66
N ARG A 423 -33.24 -19.59 37.06
CA ARG A 423 -32.60 -19.38 35.75
C ARG A 423 -31.10 -19.16 35.83
N ILE A 424 -30.62 -18.39 36.80
CA ILE A 424 -29.19 -18.10 36.92
C ILE A 424 -28.40 -19.39 37.18
N PRO A 425 -28.76 -20.24 38.17
CA PRO A 425 -28.02 -21.49 38.40
C PRO A 425 -28.08 -22.45 37.21
N ALA A 426 -29.22 -22.52 36.51
CA ALA A 426 -29.36 -23.35 35.32
C ALA A 426 -28.49 -22.88 34.15
N ALA A 427 -28.32 -21.57 33.97
CA ALA A 427 -27.51 -21.00 32.88
C ALA A 427 -26.00 -21.21 33.07
N ILE A 428 -25.53 -21.36 34.30
CA ILE A 428 -24.09 -21.46 34.64
C ILE A 428 -23.68 -22.85 35.14
N ALA A 429 -24.56 -23.85 35.03
CA ALA A 429 -24.29 -25.21 35.46
C ALA A 429 -23.01 -25.74 34.78
N GLY A 430 -22.01 -26.11 35.60
CA GLY A 430 -20.73 -26.63 35.10
C GLY A 430 -19.66 -25.58 34.79
N ALA A 431 -19.87 -24.30 35.12
CA ALA A 431 -18.81 -23.29 35.04
C ALA A 431 -17.61 -23.65 35.93
N SER A 432 -16.39 -23.42 35.44
CA SER A 432 -15.16 -23.67 36.21
C SER A 432 -14.93 -22.62 37.30
N ASP A 433 -15.31 -21.36 37.02
CA ASP A 433 -15.36 -20.25 37.98
C ASP A 433 -16.82 -19.84 38.17
N TYR A 434 -17.50 -20.52 39.09
CA TYR A 434 -18.93 -20.34 39.33
C TYR A 434 -19.27 -18.93 39.82
N ALA A 435 -18.43 -18.33 40.67
CA ALA A 435 -18.69 -17.01 41.23
C ALA A 435 -18.65 -15.92 40.14
N SER A 436 -17.67 -15.97 39.25
CA SER A 436 -17.58 -15.03 38.12
C SER A 436 -18.69 -15.26 37.08
N ALA A 437 -19.02 -16.53 36.80
CA ALA A 437 -20.12 -16.86 35.90
C ALA A 437 -21.48 -16.40 36.47
N PHE A 438 -21.72 -16.62 37.76
CA PHE A 438 -22.90 -16.14 38.47
C PHE A 438 -22.99 -14.62 38.43
N ALA A 439 -21.90 -13.92 38.72
CA ALA A 439 -21.86 -12.46 38.65
C ALA A 439 -22.23 -11.94 37.25
N ARG A 440 -21.73 -12.58 36.20
CA ARG A 440 -22.02 -12.20 34.81
C ARG A 440 -23.49 -12.46 34.43
N GLU A 441 -24.03 -13.63 34.75
CA GLU A 441 -25.44 -13.94 34.45
C GLU A 441 -26.41 -13.14 35.33
N LEU A 442 -26.08 -12.89 36.60
CA LEU A 442 -26.83 -11.96 37.44
C LEU A 442 -26.87 -10.57 36.82
N SER A 443 -25.72 -10.05 36.37
CA SER A 443 -25.65 -8.75 35.69
C SER A 443 -26.52 -8.72 34.44
N ARG A 444 -26.51 -9.80 33.63
CA ARG A 444 -27.29 -9.97 32.40
C ARG A 444 -28.79 -10.05 32.65
N GLU A 445 -29.23 -10.76 33.68
CA GLU A 445 -30.65 -10.85 34.05
C GLU A 445 -31.12 -9.50 34.61
N LEU A 446 -30.38 -8.89 35.54
CA LEU A 446 -30.76 -7.59 36.12
C LEU A 446 -30.90 -6.49 35.07
N ILE A 447 -29.96 -6.37 34.14
CA ILE A 447 -30.05 -5.40 33.04
C ILE A 447 -31.25 -5.70 32.13
N ALA A 448 -31.49 -6.95 31.77
CA ALA A 448 -32.59 -7.33 30.90
C ALA A 448 -33.95 -7.04 31.53
N PHE A 449 -34.09 -7.26 32.84
CA PHE A 449 -35.32 -6.99 33.56
C PHE A 449 -35.66 -5.51 33.65
N THR A 450 -34.70 -4.64 33.36
CA THR A 450 -34.94 -3.20 33.24
C THR A 450 -35.17 -2.73 31.81
N ALA A 451 -35.22 -3.61 30.82
CA ALA A 451 -35.34 -3.22 29.41
C ALA A 451 -36.56 -2.34 29.09
N SER A 452 -37.67 -2.48 29.84
CA SER A 452 -38.89 -1.69 29.62
C SER A 452 -38.70 -0.18 29.90
N VAL A 453 -37.71 0.22 30.70
CA VAL A 453 -37.44 1.63 31.00
C VAL A 453 -36.45 2.28 30.03
N TYR A 454 -35.82 1.49 29.14
CA TYR A 454 -34.90 2.00 28.13
C TYR A 454 -35.65 2.43 26.88
N THR A 455 -35.42 3.67 26.49
CA THR A 455 -35.89 4.23 25.23
C THR A 455 -34.75 4.36 24.23
N PRO A 456 -35.02 4.17 22.94
CA PRO A 456 -34.05 4.45 21.89
C PRO A 456 -33.62 5.93 21.93
N ALA A 457 -32.32 6.18 21.81
CA ALA A 457 -31.73 7.52 21.77
C ALA A 457 -30.69 7.61 20.65
N GLU A 458 -30.41 8.82 20.21
CA GLU A 458 -29.34 9.08 19.24
C GLU A 458 -27.96 8.80 19.88
N PRO A 459 -27.03 8.16 19.15
CA PRO A 459 -25.66 8.04 19.61
C PRO A 459 -25.00 9.41 19.75
N LEU A 460 -23.96 9.51 20.56
CA LEU A 460 -23.16 10.73 20.72
C LEU A 460 -22.27 10.95 19.48
N GLU A 461 -21.75 9.87 18.91
CA GLU A 461 -20.98 9.90 17.65
C GLU A 461 -21.42 8.75 16.76
N LEU A 462 -21.53 9.00 15.45
CA LEU A 462 -21.90 8.00 14.47
C LEU A 462 -21.06 8.15 13.20
N GLN A 463 -20.44 7.04 12.81
CA GLN A 463 -19.62 6.93 11.61
C GLN A 463 -20.15 5.79 10.75
N ALA A 464 -20.29 6.06 9.45
CA ALA A 464 -20.51 5.01 8.46
C ALA A 464 -19.16 4.33 8.18
N VAL A 465 -19.13 3.00 8.29
CA VAL A 465 -17.98 2.17 7.96
C VAL A 465 -18.18 1.65 6.54
N VAL A 466 -17.60 2.35 5.56
CA VAL A 466 -17.73 1.98 4.16
C VAL A 466 -16.49 1.18 3.75
N PRO A 467 -16.65 -0.02 3.15
CA PRO A 467 -15.54 -0.74 2.57
C PRO A 467 -15.04 0.03 1.34
N VAL A 468 -13.85 0.61 1.43
CA VAL A 468 -13.17 1.27 0.31
C VAL A 468 -12.16 0.30 -0.30
N LEU A 469 -12.16 0.23 -1.63
CA LEU A 469 -11.18 -0.57 -2.37
C LEU A 469 -9.87 0.21 -2.48
N GLY A 470 -8.85 -0.20 -1.73
CA GLY A 470 -7.51 0.36 -1.82
C GLY A 470 -6.50 -0.66 -2.36
N SER A 471 -5.22 -0.40 -2.10
CA SER A 471 -4.12 -1.23 -2.57
C SER A 471 -3.04 -1.45 -1.53
N ARG A 472 -2.41 -2.62 -1.59
CA ARG A 472 -1.15 -2.95 -0.92
C ARG A 472 -0.03 -2.93 -1.93
N LEU A 473 0.96 -2.07 -1.68
CA LEU A 473 2.10 -1.84 -2.54
C LEU A 473 3.40 -2.15 -1.78
N PRO A 474 4.31 -2.97 -2.32
CA PRO A 474 5.62 -3.21 -1.69
C PRO A 474 6.47 -1.94 -1.71
N PHE A 475 6.75 -1.39 -0.52
CA PHE A 475 7.46 -0.13 -0.36
C PHE A 475 8.87 -0.18 -0.96
N ALA A 476 9.58 -1.29 -0.76
CA ALA A 476 10.93 -1.47 -1.28
C ALA A 476 11.00 -1.34 -2.81
N LEU A 477 10.01 -1.87 -3.54
CA LEU A 477 9.96 -1.74 -5.00
C LEU A 477 9.65 -0.31 -5.44
N LEU A 478 8.77 0.40 -4.74
CA LEU A 478 8.51 1.83 -4.99
C LEU A 478 9.76 2.69 -4.81
N VAL A 479 10.52 2.45 -3.73
CA VAL A 479 11.79 3.16 -3.49
C VAL A 479 12.83 2.82 -4.55
N LEU A 480 12.96 1.55 -4.95
CA LEU A 480 13.86 1.14 -6.03
C LEU A 480 13.48 1.83 -7.35
N ILE A 481 12.20 1.85 -7.71
CA ILE A 481 11.70 2.55 -8.90
C ILE A 481 12.11 4.03 -8.88
N LEU A 482 11.96 4.72 -7.75
CA LEU A 482 12.40 6.10 -7.60
C LEU A 482 13.91 6.27 -7.81
N ILE A 483 14.73 5.39 -7.21
CA ILE A 483 16.19 5.40 -7.39
C ILE A 483 16.55 5.23 -8.88
N TRP A 484 15.89 4.30 -9.59
CA TRP A 484 16.11 4.08 -11.02
C TRP A 484 15.72 5.29 -11.87
N ILE A 485 14.61 5.96 -11.55
CA ILE A 485 14.18 7.18 -12.23
C ILE A 485 15.22 8.29 -12.06
N VAL A 486 15.72 8.49 -10.84
CA VAL A 486 16.77 9.49 -10.55
C VAL A 486 18.06 9.15 -11.28
N ALA A 487 18.48 7.87 -11.28
CA ALA A 487 19.66 7.42 -12.01
C ALA A 487 19.52 7.65 -13.53
N TYR A 488 18.36 7.34 -14.09
CA TYR A 488 18.08 7.56 -15.52
C TYR A 488 18.08 9.07 -15.85
N CYS A 489 17.41 9.90 -15.06
CA CYS A 489 17.42 11.35 -15.25
C CYS A 489 18.85 11.92 -15.13
N GLY A 490 19.65 11.41 -14.19
CA GLY A 490 21.06 11.75 -14.04
C GLY A 490 21.88 11.42 -15.30
N LEU A 491 21.65 10.26 -15.91
CA LEU A 491 22.28 9.89 -17.18
C LEU A 491 21.87 10.85 -18.31
N VAL A 492 20.58 11.16 -18.43
CA VAL A 492 20.07 12.10 -19.47
C VAL A 492 20.70 13.48 -19.30
N LEU A 493 20.75 14.01 -18.08
CA LEU A 493 21.38 15.30 -17.80
C LEU A 493 22.88 15.29 -18.11
N PHE A 494 23.59 14.24 -17.70
CA PHE A 494 25.02 14.08 -17.98
C PHE A 494 25.29 14.08 -19.49
N LEU A 495 24.50 13.35 -20.28
CA LEU A 495 24.63 13.31 -21.73
C LEU A 495 24.25 14.64 -22.39
N THR A 496 23.21 15.31 -21.86
CA THR A 496 22.80 16.64 -22.33
C THR A 496 23.91 17.67 -22.12
N ILE A 497 24.49 17.74 -20.92
CA ILE A 497 25.60 18.65 -20.61
C ILE A 497 26.81 18.33 -21.50
N SER A 498 27.14 17.05 -21.65
CA SER A 498 28.23 16.60 -22.51
C SER A 498 28.01 17.00 -23.98
N ALA A 499 26.77 16.88 -24.47
CA ALA A 499 26.40 17.28 -25.83
C ALA A 499 26.49 18.79 -26.03
N VAL A 500 26.06 19.59 -25.05
CA VAL A 500 26.18 21.05 -25.08
C VAL A 500 27.66 21.45 -25.11
N LEU A 501 28.50 20.87 -24.25
CA LEU A 501 29.94 21.14 -24.22
C LEU A 501 30.61 20.76 -25.56
N ALA A 502 30.31 19.57 -26.10
CA ALA A 502 30.83 19.12 -27.39
C ALA A 502 30.40 20.02 -28.56
N SER A 503 29.15 20.52 -28.54
CA SER A 503 28.65 21.46 -29.55
C SER A 503 29.28 22.85 -29.43
N SER A 504 29.73 23.22 -28.22
CA SER A 504 30.35 24.51 -27.95
C SER A 504 31.83 24.56 -28.32
N ALA A 505 32.52 23.42 -28.23
CA ALA A 505 33.94 23.31 -28.50
C ALA A 505 34.28 23.50 -29.99
N SER A 506 33.37 23.13 -30.91
CA SER A 506 33.56 23.39 -32.33
C SER A 506 32.25 23.58 -33.10
N PRO A 507 32.20 24.56 -34.03
CA PRO A 507 31.05 24.77 -34.91
C PRO A 507 30.83 23.60 -35.89
N TYR A 508 31.85 22.75 -36.11
CA TYR A 508 31.77 21.61 -37.02
C TYR A 508 31.16 20.36 -36.38
N THR A 509 30.98 20.33 -35.05
CA THR A 509 30.40 19.17 -34.33
C THR A 509 29.00 18.82 -34.86
N LEU A 510 28.19 19.82 -35.21
CA LEU A 510 26.86 19.58 -35.78
C LEU A 510 26.92 18.93 -37.18
N LEU A 511 27.84 19.39 -38.03
CA LEU A 511 28.05 18.79 -39.35
C LEU A 511 28.58 17.36 -39.21
N ALA A 512 29.57 17.14 -38.34
CA ALA A 512 30.10 15.82 -38.05
C ALA A 512 29.02 14.87 -37.53
N ARG A 513 28.13 15.34 -36.65
CA ARG A 513 26.96 14.59 -36.17
C ARG A 513 26.00 14.23 -37.30
N ASN A 514 25.62 15.19 -38.15
CA ASN A 514 24.73 14.92 -39.28
C ASN A 514 25.34 13.89 -40.24
N ARG A 515 26.67 13.92 -40.43
CA ARG A 515 27.39 12.91 -41.23
C ARG A 515 27.47 11.54 -40.55
N LEU A 516 27.53 11.49 -39.22
CA LEU A 516 27.39 10.23 -38.47
C LEU A 516 25.96 9.67 -38.56
N ALA A 517 24.94 10.53 -38.65
CA ALA A 517 23.56 10.13 -38.84
C ALA A 517 23.27 9.63 -40.26
N GLU A 518 24.03 10.11 -41.26
CA GLU A 518 23.97 9.67 -42.67
C GLU A 518 25.27 8.97 -43.08
N PRO A 519 25.52 7.75 -42.57
CA PRO A 519 26.81 7.09 -42.78
C PRO A 519 27.04 6.77 -44.26
N LEU A 520 25.97 6.55 -45.07
CA LEU A 520 26.07 6.14 -46.48
C LEU A 520 26.84 7.17 -47.31
N THR A 521 26.53 8.43 -47.06
CA THR A 521 27.17 9.59 -47.68
C THR A 521 28.64 9.72 -47.26
N ALA A 522 28.97 9.32 -46.03
CA ALA A 522 30.34 9.34 -45.51
C ALA A 522 31.22 8.23 -46.09
N VAL A 523 30.69 7.02 -46.25
CA VAL A 523 31.41 5.89 -46.85
C VAL A 523 31.64 6.11 -48.35
N HIS A 524 30.62 6.58 -49.07
CA HIS A 524 30.75 6.87 -50.50
C HIS A 524 31.80 7.97 -50.77
N ALA A 525 31.82 9.03 -49.94
CA ALA A 525 32.81 10.10 -50.05
C ALA A 525 34.25 9.65 -49.73
N ALA A 526 34.42 8.64 -48.87
CA ALA A 526 35.73 8.18 -48.44
C ALA A 526 36.32 7.02 -49.28
N TYR A 527 35.46 6.22 -49.94
CA TYR A 527 35.85 4.96 -50.59
C TYR A 527 35.30 4.81 -52.00
N GLY A 528 35.25 5.88 -52.79
CA GLY A 528 34.72 5.94 -54.17
C GLY A 528 35.25 4.92 -55.21
N ARG A 529 35.96 3.85 -54.82
CA ARG A 529 36.12 2.63 -55.63
C ARG A 529 35.88 1.38 -54.79
N ALA A 530 34.71 0.77 -54.96
CA ALA A 530 34.55 -0.66 -54.69
C ALA A 530 35.36 -1.43 -55.73
N GLU A 531 36.34 -2.22 -55.30
CA GLU A 531 37.05 -3.14 -56.19
C GLU A 531 36.05 -4.22 -56.66
N PRO A 532 35.65 -4.26 -57.95
CA PRO A 532 34.52 -5.08 -58.41
C PRO A 532 34.73 -6.59 -58.25
N HIS A 533 35.98 -7.02 -58.01
CA HIS A 533 36.35 -8.41 -57.85
C HIS A 533 36.22 -8.91 -56.40
N ARG A 534 36.09 -8.02 -55.40
CA ARG A 534 35.95 -8.37 -53.97
C ARG A 534 34.54 -8.24 -53.43
N THR A 535 33.64 -7.59 -54.16
CA THR A 535 32.24 -7.38 -53.78
C THR A 535 31.39 -8.66 -53.77
N TRP A 536 31.93 -9.80 -54.19
CA TRP A 536 31.22 -11.08 -54.27
C TRP A 536 31.56 -12.06 -53.13
N GLU A 537 32.47 -11.71 -52.22
CA GLU A 537 32.77 -12.53 -51.04
C GLU A 537 31.86 -12.15 -49.85
N GLN A 538 31.20 -13.15 -49.25
CA GLN A 538 30.24 -12.96 -48.15
C GLN A 538 30.90 -12.58 -46.81
N SER A 539 32.24 -12.58 -46.70
CA SER A 539 32.92 -12.22 -45.46
C SER A 539 33.32 -10.74 -45.45
N ASN A 540 32.80 -9.99 -44.48
CA ASN A 540 33.10 -8.56 -44.26
C ASN A 540 34.60 -8.27 -44.13
N GLU A 541 35.39 -9.25 -43.69
CA GLU A 541 36.85 -9.15 -43.52
C GLU A 541 37.61 -9.17 -44.86
N ARG A 542 37.00 -9.66 -45.94
CA ARG A 542 37.63 -9.73 -47.28
C ARG A 542 37.18 -8.61 -48.23
N LEU A 543 36.10 -7.90 -47.89
CA LEU A 543 35.65 -6.72 -48.62
C LEU A 543 36.63 -5.54 -48.55
N PHE A 544 37.47 -5.48 -47.51
CA PHE A 544 38.44 -4.41 -47.30
C PHE A 544 39.87 -4.98 -47.27
N SER A 545 40.84 -4.28 -47.86
CA SER A 545 42.25 -4.69 -47.81
C SER A 545 42.80 -4.68 -46.37
N VAL A 546 43.86 -5.45 -46.11
CA VAL A 546 44.59 -5.46 -44.83
C VAL A 546 44.90 -4.03 -44.40
N GLU A 547 44.37 -3.64 -43.24
CA GLU A 547 44.40 -2.25 -42.76
C GLU A 547 45.84 -1.77 -42.56
N THR A 548 46.18 -0.62 -43.14
CA THR A 548 47.37 0.14 -42.74
C THR A 548 46.94 1.37 -41.94
N GLY A 549 47.81 1.88 -41.05
CA GLY A 549 47.51 3.08 -40.26
C GLY A 549 47.17 4.32 -41.10
N LEU A 550 47.53 4.32 -42.39
CA LEU A 550 47.26 5.35 -43.38
C LEU A 550 45.81 5.32 -43.91
N ASP A 551 45.06 4.22 -43.70
CA ASP A 551 43.68 4.08 -44.21
C ASP A 551 42.62 4.67 -43.26
N ARG A 552 43.02 5.27 -42.13
CA ARG A 552 42.10 5.89 -41.16
C ARG A 552 41.42 7.14 -41.72
N LEU A 553 40.16 7.34 -41.32
CA LEU A 553 39.35 8.47 -41.78
C LEU A 553 39.64 9.75 -40.98
N SER A 554 39.82 10.84 -41.72
CA SER A 554 39.91 12.21 -41.23
C SER A 554 38.62 12.96 -41.58
N VAL A 555 38.05 13.71 -40.64
CA VAL A 555 36.88 14.56 -40.78
C VAL A 555 37.21 15.97 -40.31
N GLY A 556 37.04 16.94 -41.18
CA GLY A 556 37.35 18.33 -40.86
C GLY A 556 37.29 19.26 -42.06
N PRO A 557 37.79 20.50 -41.91
CA PRO A 557 37.94 21.40 -43.03
C PRO A 557 38.99 20.86 -44.02
N THR A 558 38.59 20.66 -45.27
CA THR A 558 39.44 20.27 -46.40
C THR A 558 39.56 21.42 -47.40
N THR A 559 40.72 21.56 -48.04
CA THR A 559 40.91 22.52 -49.13
C THR A 559 40.35 21.94 -50.41
N SER A 560 39.31 22.57 -50.96
CA SER A 560 38.80 22.25 -52.29
C SER A 560 39.85 22.56 -53.38
N ASN A 561 39.71 21.96 -54.57
CA ASN A 561 40.56 22.25 -55.74
C ASN A 561 40.59 23.75 -56.11
N ALA A 562 39.58 24.52 -55.70
CA ALA A 562 39.50 25.96 -55.93
C ALA A 562 40.15 26.80 -54.80
N GLY A 563 40.80 26.17 -53.82
CA GLY A 563 41.44 26.84 -52.69
C GLY A 563 40.48 27.26 -51.56
N GLY A 564 39.17 27.01 -51.69
CA GLY A 564 38.19 27.26 -50.64
C GLY A 564 38.16 26.17 -49.57
N LEU A 565 37.89 26.53 -48.31
CA LEU A 565 37.67 25.57 -47.22
C LEU A 565 36.27 24.97 -47.31
N ALA A 566 36.17 23.66 -47.45
CA ALA A 566 34.93 22.88 -47.38
C ALA A 566 35.00 21.92 -46.18
N PHE A 567 33.88 21.43 -45.66
CA PHE A 567 33.90 20.35 -44.66
C PHE A 567 33.82 19.01 -45.38
N GLY A 568 34.78 18.12 -45.16
CA GLY A 568 34.89 16.86 -45.88
C GLY A 568 35.42 15.72 -45.03
N ILE A 569 35.26 14.50 -45.56
CA ILE A 569 35.87 13.28 -45.03
C ILE A 569 36.97 12.87 -46.02
N SER A 570 38.19 12.67 -45.54
CA SER A 570 39.34 12.27 -46.37
C SER A 570 40.12 11.14 -45.71
N ARG A 571 40.99 10.45 -46.46
CA ARG A 571 42.01 9.58 -45.86
C ARG A 571 43.03 10.43 -45.08
N ALA A 572 43.54 9.88 -43.99
CA ALA A 572 44.70 10.43 -43.31
C ALA A 572 45.92 10.39 -44.24
N VAL A 573 46.61 11.52 -44.40
CA VAL A 573 47.83 11.64 -45.23
C VAL A 573 49.07 11.35 -44.41
#